data_AF-A0A819P8K7-F1
#
_entry.id   AF-A0A819P8K7-F1
#
_cell.length_a   1.000
_cell.length_b   1.000
_cell.length_c   1.000
_cell.angle_alpha   90.00
_cell.angle_beta   90.00
_cell.angle_gamma   90.00
#
_symmetry.space_group_name_H-M   'P 1'
#
loop_
_entity.id
_entity.type
_entity.pdbx_description
1 polymer ?
#
loop_
_entity_poly.entity_id
_entity_poly.type
_entity_poly.pdbx_seq_one_letter_code
_entity_poly.pdbx_strand_id
1 'polypeptide(L)' 'MLSRVHDVLHEHLRRMLPIEGYQDAPLMPLEEAFKPINHLFDGDGLAGKIWTLKGRCKTPADGLSPDESASIMLYAVE' A
#
# COMPACT_ATOMS: atom_id res chain seq x y z
N MET A 1 10.47 -16.05 18.17
CA MET A 1 9.67 -14.96 17.57
C MET A 1 10.58 -13.76 17.30
N LEU A 2 11.52 -13.86 16.35
CA LEU A 2 12.55 -12.81 16.09
C LEU A 2 13.00 -12.74 14.61
N SER A 3 12.25 -13.34 13.66
CA SER A 3 12.71 -13.47 12.28
C SER A 3 12.46 -12.24 11.39
N ARG A 4 11.57 -11.32 11.78
CA ARG A 4 11.09 -10.24 10.89
C ARG A 4 11.96 -8.99 10.87
N VAL A 5 12.78 -8.78 11.90
CA VAL A 5 13.59 -7.56 12.05
C VAL A 5 14.87 -7.60 11.19
N HIS A 6 15.28 -8.79 10.74
CA HIS A 6 16.59 -8.97 10.11
C HIS A 6 16.62 -8.60 8.62
N ASP A 7 15.48 -8.60 7.94
CA ASP A 7 15.40 -8.40 6.47
C ASP A 7 15.59 -6.92 6.08
N VAL A 8 15.07 -6.00 6.89
CA VAL A 8 15.14 -4.55 6.63
C VAL A 8 16.54 -3.96 6.81
N LEU A 9 17.38 -4.58 7.66
CA LEU A 9 18.70 -4.05 8.01
C LEU A 9 19.74 -4.15 6.88
N HIS A 10 19.49 -5.00 5.89
CA HIS A 10 20.43 -5.23 4.77
C HIS A 10 19.90 -4.81 3.40
N GLU A 11 18.65 -4.35 3.29
CA GLU A 11 18.18 -3.70 2.08
C GLU A 11 18.93 -2.37 1.92
N HIS A 12 19.87 -2.34 0.97
CA HIS A 12 20.46 -1.08 0.54
C HIS A 12 19.31 -0.14 0.17
N LEU A 13 19.30 1.07 0.77
CA LEU A 13 18.44 2.20 0.41
C LEU A 13 18.75 2.69 -1.01
N ARG A 14 18.72 1.78 -1.99
CA ARG A 14 18.72 2.11 -3.40
C ARG A 14 17.42 2.84 -3.64
N ARG A 15 17.53 4.15 -3.87
CA ARG A 15 16.44 4.89 -4.50
C ARG A 15 16.07 4.14 -5.77
N MET A 16 14.90 3.52 -5.76
CA MET A 16 14.34 2.92 -6.95
C MET A 16 14.03 4.04 -7.92
N LEU A 17 14.43 3.84 -9.18
CA LEU A 17 13.96 4.71 -10.24
C LEU A 17 12.45 4.52 -10.37
N PRO A 18 11.69 5.58 -10.70
CA PRO A 18 10.30 5.43 -11.09
C PRO A 18 10.15 4.35 -12.16
N ILE A 19 9.02 3.64 -12.14
CA ILE A 19 8.72 2.64 -13.17
C ILE A 19 8.72 3.34 -14.53
N GLU A 20 9.53 2.84 -15.45
CA GLU A 20 9.69 3.42 -16.78
C GLU A 20 8.34 3.46 -17.51
N GLY A 21 7.95 4.64 -17.99
CA GLY A 21 6.66 4.89 -18.64
C GLY A 21 5.55 5.37 -17.71
N TYR A 22 5.79 5.45 -16.40
CA TYR A 22 4.81 5.85 -15.38
C TYR A 22 5.23 7.10 -14.58
N GLN A 23 6.30 7.78 -14.98
CA GLN A 23 6.85 8.95 -14.28
C GLN A 23 5.81 10.06 -14.07
N ASP A 24 4.99 10.29 -15.09
CA ASP A 24 3.96 11.34 -15.10
C ASP A 24 2.54 10.77 -14.97
N ALA A 25 2.42 9.46 -14.70
CA ALA A 25 1.12 8.83 -14.56
C ALA A 25 0.45 9.28 -13.25
N PRO A 26 -0.85 9.60 -13.26
CA PRO A 26 -1.57 9.87 -12.03
C PRO A 26 -1.58 8.63 -11.14
N LEU A 27 -1.54 8.84 -9.83
CA LEU A 27 -1.70 7.75 -8.88
C LEU A 27 -3.07 7.08 -9.07
N MET A 28 -3.04 5.76 -9.17
CA MET A 28 -4.24 4.94 -9.30
C MET A 28 -4.94 4.83 -7.93
N PRO A 29 -6.28 4.95 -7.87
CA PRO A 29 -7.03 4.68 -6.64
C PRO A 29 -6.77 3.27 -6.12
N LEU A 30 -6.72 3.14 -4.80
CA LEU A 30 -6.39 1.87 -4.17
C LEU A 30 -7.34 0.74 -4.59
N GLU A 31 -8.63 1.04 -4.69
CA GLU A 31 -9.67 0.09 -5.12
C GLU A 31 -9.44 -0.45 -6.54
N GLU A 32 -8.97 0.39 -7.47
CA GLU A 32 -8.68 -0.01 -8.84
C GLU A 32 -7.44 -0.92 -8.91
N ALA A 33 -6.40 -0.59 -8.13
CA ALA A 33 -5.17 -1.37 -8.07
C ALA A 33 -5.42 -2.82 -7.58
N PHE A 34 -6.44 -3.02 -6.76
CA PHE A 34 -6.78 -4.34 -6.21
C PHE A 34 -7.68 -5.20 -7.08
N LYS A 35 -8.44 -4.61 -8.03
CA LYS A 35 -9.34 -5.38 -8.91
C LYS A 35 -8.67 -6.60 -9.58
N PRO A 36 -7.44 -6.49 -10.13
CA PRO A 36 -6.81 -7.63 -10.81
C PRO A 36 -6.52 -8.80 -9.88
N ILE A 37 -6.28 -8.54 -8.59
CA ILE A 37 -5.86 -9.54 -7.61
C ILE A 37 -6.96 -9.91 -6.60
N ASN A 38 -8.14 -9.29 -6.69
CA ASN A 38 -9.24 -9.54 -5.75
C ASN A 38 -9.65 -11.02 -5.69
N HIS A 39 -9.49 -11.76 -6.79
CA HIS A 39 -9.77 -13.20 -6.87
C HIS A 39 -8.83 -14.07 -6.00
N LEU A 40 -7.71 -13.54 -5.51
CA LEU A 40 -6.80 -14.25 -4.61
C LEU A 40 -7.27 -14.24 -3.15
N PHE A 41 -8.30 -13.45 -2.84
CA PHE A 41 -8.82 -13.30 -1.48
C PHE A 41 -10.23 -13.90 -1.43
N ASP A 42 -10.45 -14.79 -0.46
CA ASP A 42 -11.77 -15.38 -0.25
C ASP A 42 -12.74 -14.32 0.30
N GLY A 43 -13.80 -14.01 -0.46
CA GLY A 43 -14.88 -13.09 -0.06
C GLY A 43 -14.49 -11.58 -0.06
N ASP A 44 -15.27 -10.76 0.64
CA ASP A 44 -15.11 -9.28 0.68
C ASP A 44 -13.98 -8.78 1.61
N GLY A 45 -13.10 -9.69 2.06
CA GLY A 45 -12.12 -9.40 3.13
C GLY A 45 -11.16 -8.27 2.78
N LEU A 46 -10.74 -8.16 1.53
CA LEU A 46 -9.82 -7.13 1.08
C LEU A 46 -10.52 -5.77 0.88
N ALA A 47 -11.69 -5.75 0.26
CA ALA A 47 -12.48 -4.54 0.06
C ALA A 47 -12.85 -3.87 1.40
N GLY A 48 -13.27 -4.68 2.39
CA GLY A 48 -13.57 -4.19 3.74
C GLY A 48 -12.35 -3.63 4.46
N LYS A 49 -11.16 -4.25 4.27
CA LYS A 49 -9.89 -3.74 4.80
C LYS A 49 -9.53 -2.38 4.19
N ILE A 50 -9.59 -2.25 2.86
CA ILE A 50 -9.32 -1.00 2.15
C ILE A 50 -10.22 0.12 2.66
N TRP A 51 -11.53 -0.14 2.74
CA TRP A 51 -12.50 0.83 3.25
C TRP A 51 -12.16 1.29 4.67
N THR A 52 -11.84 0.35 5.56
CA THR A 52 -11.49 0.63 6.96
C THR A 52 -10.22 1.47 7.06
N LEU A 53 -9.19 1.11 6.30
CA LEU A 53 -7.89 1.79 6.34
C LEU A 53 -7.98 3.21 5.75
N LYS A 54 -8.65 3.39 4.61
CA LYS A 54 -8.92 4.73 4.05
C LYS A 54 -9.67 5.62 5.04
N GLY A 55 -10.62 5.04 5.79
CA GLY A 55 -11.32 5.73 6.88
C GLY A 55 -10.39 6.25 7.99
N ARG A 56 -9.31 5.53 8.31
CA ARG A 56 -8.29 5.94 9.29
C ARG A 56 -7.32 6.99 8.72
N CYS A 57 -7.17 7.03 7.41
CA CYS A 57 -6.23 7.91 6.70
C CYS A 57 -6.89 9.17 6.12
N LYS A 58 -8.07 9.60 6.59
CA LYS A 58 -8.76 10.78 6.04
C LYS A 58 -7.94 12.08 6.13
N THR A 59 -7.05 12.18 7.11
CA THR A 59 -6.19 13.35 7.35
C THR A 59 -4.77 12.91 7.70
N PRO A 60 -3.95 12.50 6.71
CA PRO A 60 -2.56 12.11 6.94
C PRO A 60 -1.71 13.30 7.41
N ALA A 61 -0.75 13.07 8.30
CA ALA A 61 0.07 14.13 8.92
C ALA A 61 1.32 14.50 8.11
N ASP A 62 1.63 13.76 7.05
CA ASP A 62 2.91 13.72 6.34
C ASP A 62 2.80 14.19 4.87
N GLY A 63 1.67 14.80 4.50
CA GLY A 63 1.43 15.30 3.15
C GLY A 63 1.02 14.22 2.14
N LEU A 64 0.85 12.98 2.59
CA LEU A 64 0.31 11.90 1.78
C LEU A 64 -1.19 12.09 1.53
N SER A 65 -1.66 11.55 0.42
CA SER A 65 -3.08 11.32 0.20
C SER A 65 -3.60 10.18 1.08
N PRO A 66 -4.93 10.12 1.34
CA PRO A 66 -5.54 9.00 2.04
C PRO A 66 -5.25 7.64 1.41
N ASP A 67 -5.14 7.58 0.08
CA ASP A 67 -4.85 6.34 -0.66
C ASP A 67 -3.40 5.89 -0.47
N GLU A 68 -2.45 6.82 -0.54
CA GLU A 68 -1.04 6.53 -0.25
C GLU A 68 -0.87 6.03 1.19
N SER A 69 -1.43 6.74 2.17
CA SER A 69 -1.40 6.32 3.57
C SER A 69 -2.06 4.96 3.79
N ALA A 70 -3.24 4.73 3.20
CA ALA A 70 -3.94 3.47 3.34
C ALA A 70 -3.18 2.31 2.69
N SER A 71 -2.49 2.54 1.56
CA SER A 71 -1.65 1.52 0.90
C SER A 71 -0.46 1.10 1.75
N ILE A 72 0.22 2.06 2.40
CA ILE A 72 1.31 1.79 3.34
C ILE A 72 0.78 1.01 4.54
N MET A 73 -0.34 1.46 5.12
CA MET A 73 -0.97 0.76 6.23
C MET A 73 -1.38 -0.65 5.85
N LEU A 74 -1.93 -0.87 4.65
CA LEU A 74 -2.35 -2.18 4.18
C LEU A 74 -1.17 -3.16 4.07
N TYR A 75 0.00 -2.68 3.63
CA TYR A 75 1.23 -3.46 3.65
C TYR A 75 1.69 -3.81 5.07
N ALA A 76 1.47 -2.90 6.03
CA ALA A 76 1.90 -3.07 7.42
C ALA A 76 0.91 -3.87 8.29
N VAL A 77 -0.33 -4.08 7.83
CA VAL A 77 -1.35 -4.83 8.58
C VAL A 77 -1.09 -6.32 8.42
N GLU A 78 -0.66 -6.96 9.52
CA GLU A 78 -0.52 -8.42 9.64
C GLU A 78 -1.88 -9.13 9.83
#